data_AF-A0A349X4H7-F1
#
_entry.id   AF-A0A349X4H7-F1
#
_cell.length_a   1.000
_cell.length_b   1.000
_cell.length_c   1.000
_cell.angle_alpha   90.00
_cell.angle_beta   90.00
_cell.angle_gamma   90.00
#
_symmetry.space_group_name_H-M   'P 1'
#
loop_
_entity.id
_entity.type
_entity.pdbx_description
1 polymer ?
#
loop_
_entity_poly.entity_id
_entity_poly.type
_entity_poly.pdbx_seq_one_letter_code
_entity_poly.pdbx_strand_id
1 'polypeptide(L)'
;MKKLLPFLLISVVLSGCATTLPSPKIASYQGFDNLTGPALFTKTFLAHGGEDLDQLKNVNVGLEDQWKQLIRRIQPLVTDFTYRVKSQERLLPKERVYTSHYEGPGGTKTVFRSPEKIRVWYNSVQSNDPAVLSSTSLTGDSFHLFLLGPLALAQWQQDFQRISDVKLKGYRILGSI
;
A
#
# COMPACT_ATOMS: atom_id res chain seq x y z
N MET A 1 25.33 -48.33 8.15
CA MET A 1 25.63 -46.88 8.10
C MET A 1 25.35 -46.21 6.74
N LYS A 2 24.50 -46.77 5.85
CA LYS A 2 24.22 -46.20 4.50
C LYS A 2 22.81 -45.60 4.33
N LYS A 3 21.97 -45.59 5.39
CA LYS A 3 20.58 -45.08 5.35
C LYS A 3 20.38 -43.70 6.01
N LEU A 4 21.41 -43.10 6.61
CA LEU A 4 21.33 -41.75 7.21
C LEU A 4 21.58 -40.60 6.22
N LEU A 5 22.26 -40.88 5.11
CA LEU A 5 22.62 -39.87 4.11
C LEU A 5 21.42 -39.23 3.36
N PRO A 6 20.33 -39.95 3.00
CA PRO A 6 19.22 -39.33 2.28
C PRO A 6 18.33 -38.46 3.17
N PHE A 7 18.32 -38.69 4.49
CA PHE A 7 17.50 -37.92 5.43
C PHE A 7 18.10 -36.53 5.72
N LEU A 8 19.44 -36.44 5.74
CA LEU A 8 20.15 -35.18 5.94
C LEU A 8 19.96 -34.23 4.75
N LEU A 9 19.99 -34.76 3.52
CA LEU A 9 19.83 -34.00 2.28
C LEU A 9 18.44 -33.35 2.16
N ILE A 10 17.39 -34.04 2.62
CA ILE A 10 16.00 -33.52 2.59
C ILE A 10 15.84 -32.33 3.56
N SER A 11 16.52 -32.34 4.71
CA SER A 11 16.42 -31.23 5.68
C SER A 11 17.10 -29.93 5.21
N VAL A 12 18.17 -30.06 4.41
CA VAL A 12 18.92 -28.91 3.86
C VAL A 12 18.14 -28.22 2.72
N VAL A 13 17.33 -28.97 1.97
CA VAL A 13 16.49 -28.40 0.90
C VAL A 13 15.26 -27.66 1.47
N LEU A 14 14.76 -28.06 2.65
CA LEU A 14 13.64 -27.42 3.34
C LEU A 14 14.01 -26.13 4.10
N SER A 15 15.31 -25.84 4.29
CA SER A 15 15.79 -24.63 4.96
C SER A 15 16.04 -23.46 4.00
N GLY A 16 15.96 -23.69 2.69
CA GLY A 16 16.04 -22.66 1.66
C GLY A 16 14.71 -21.95 1.45
N CYS A 17 14.44 -20.88 2.22
CA CYS A 17 13.52 -19.75 1.97
C CYS A 17 12.87 -19.18 3.25
N ALA A 18 13.37 -19.52 4.45
CA ALA A 18 13.07 -18.72 5.64
C ALA A 18 14.07 -17.55 5.72
N THR A 19 14.02 -16.63 4.75
CA THR A 19 14.64 -15.32 4.99
C THR A 19 13.89 -14.70 6.17
N THR A 20 14.60 -14.45 7.26
CA THR A 20 14.05 -13.65 8.34
C THR A 20 13.60 -12.33 7.72
N LEU A 21 12.34 -11.95 7.95
CA LEU A 21 11.86 -10.63 7.55
C LEU A 21 12.92 -9.61 8.01
N PRO A 22 13.34 -8.67 7.13
CA PRO A 22 14.33 -7.68 7.50
C PRO A 22 13.86 -7.02 8.79
N SER A 23 14.57 -7.33 9.87
CA SER A 23 14.27 -6.74 11.16
C SER A 23 14.76 -5.31 11.09
N PRO A 24 13.95 -4.31 11.47
CA PRO A 24 14.44 -2.95 11.56
C PRO A 24 15.70 -3.00 12.42
N LYS A 25 16.84 -2.58 11.85
CA LYS A 25 18.05 -2.37 12.65
C LYS A 25 17.62 -1.44 13.78
N ILE A 26 17.90 -1.82 15.03
CA ILE A 26 17.57 -1.00 16.19
C ILE A 26 18.14 0.39 15.89
N ALA A 27 17.25 1.32 15.55
CA ALA A 27 17.68 2.68 15.26
C ALA A 27 18.30 3.21 16.55
N SER A 28 19.47 3.84 16.43
CA SER A 28 20.13 4.60 17.50
C SER A 28 19.30 5.80 17.97
N TYR A 29 18.12 6.02 17.39
CA TYR A 29 17.15 7.00 17.79
C TYR A 29 16.73 6.76 19.25
N GLN A 30 17.04 7.69 20.15
CA GLN A 30 16.80 7.54 21.59
C GLN A 30 15.37 7.94 22.02
N GLY A 31 14.50 8.39 21.10
CA GLY A 31 13.07 8.62 21.37
C GLY A 31 12.78 9.81 22.30
N PHE A 32 13.61 10.84 22.26
CA PHE A 32 13.44 12.07 23.06
C PHE A 32 13.88 13.30 22.25
N ASP A 33 13.50 13.37 20.98
CA ASP A 33 13.82 14.53 20.14
C ASP A 33 12.85 15.71 20.36
N ASN A 34 11.86 15.55 21.24
CA ASN A 34 10.83 16.53 21.61
C ASN A 34 10.11 17.18 20.41
N LEU A 35 10.11 16.50 19.25
CA LEU A 35 9.41 17.01 18.06
C LEU A 35 7.90 16.92 18.26
N THR A 36 7.21 17.97 17.83
CA THR A 36 5.76 17.97 17.66
C THR A 36 5.36 17.08 16.48
N GLY A 37 4.08 16.69 16.40
CA GLY A 37 3.54 15.95 15.25
C GLY A 37 3.83 16.63 13.91
N PRO A 38 3.57 17.95 13.75
CA PRO A 38 3.88 18.67 12.52
C PRO A 38 5.38 18.70 12.20
N ALA A 39 6.25 18.84 13.21
CA ALA A 39 7.69 18.84 12.99
C ALA A 39 8.20 17.46 12.54
N LEU A 40 7.70 16.38 13.12
CA LEU A 40 8.03 15.01 12.73
C LEU A 40 7.51 14.70 11.31
N PHE A 41 6.26 15.08 11.01
CA PHE A 41 5.70 14.90 9.67
C PHE A 41 6.48 15.72 8.65
N THR A 42 6.81 16.98 8.93
CA THR A 42 7.60 17.84 8.03
C THR A 42 8.94 17.18 7.69
N LYS A 43 9.66 16.66 8.68
CA LYS A 43 10.91 15.90 8.42
C LYS A 43 10.68 14.71 7.51
N THR A 44 9.59 13.98 7.74
CA THR A 44 9.22 12.80 6.94
C THR A 44 8.85 13.19 5.51
N PHE A 45 8.04 14.22 5.34
CA PHE A 45 7.62 14.78 4.06
C PHE A 45 8.81 15.23 3.21
N LEU A 46 9.72 16.01 3.80
CA LEU A 46 10.94 16.47 3.13
C LEU A 46 11.85 15.29 2.75
N ALA A 47 12.00 14.30 3.64
CA ALA A 47 12.80 13.09 3.35
C ALA A 47 12.25 12.24 2.19
N HIS A 48 10.98 12.43 1.82
CA HIS A 48 10.35 11.77 0.67
C HIS A 48 10.25 12.67 -0.58
N GLY A 49 10.97 13.80 -0.62
CA GLY A 49 10.99 14.70 -1.78
C GLY A 49 9.85 15.72 -1.78
N GLY A 50 9.33 16.07 -0.60
CA GLY A 50 8.19 16.98 -0.48
C GLY A 50 8.35 18.36 -1.12
N GLU A 51 9.58 18.88 -1.24
CA GLU A 51 9.87 20.16 -1.90
C GLU A 51 9.58 20.11 -3.42
N ASP A 52 9.66 18.93 -4.01
CA ASP A 52 9.46 18.71 -5.45
C ASP A 52 8.09 18.12 -5.78
N LEU A 53 7.17 18.03 -4.81
CA LEU A 53 5.84 17.43 -5.02
C LEU A 53 5.07 18.08 -6.19
N ASP A 54 5.16 19.40 -6.33
CA ASP A 54 4.52 20.13 -7.43
C ASP A 54 5.09 19.78 -8.82
N GLN A 55 6.30 19.21 -8.87
CA GLN A 55 6.94 18.75 -10.10
C GLN A 55 6.50 17.32 -10.47
N LEU A 56 5.88 16.58 -9.54
CA LEU A 56 5.40 15.21 -9.78
C LEU A 56 4.10 15.22 -10.60
N LYS A 57 4.27 15.13 -11.92
CA LYS A 57 3.14 15.18 -12.88
C LYS A 57 2.28 13.92 -12.87
N ASN A 58 2.91 12.74 -12.81
CA ASN A 58 2.20 11.47 -12.78
C ASN A 58 3.06 10.35 -12.21
N VAL A 59 2.38 9.31 -11.73
CA VAL A 59 2.95 8.03 -11.33
C VAL A 59 2.24 6.95 -12.13
N ASN A 60 3.00 6.08 -12.81
CA ASN A 60 2.46 4.93 -13.53
C ASN A 60 3.02 3.66 -12.90
N VAL A 61 2.17 2.68 -12.63
CA VAL A 61 2.55 1.41 -12.01
C VAL A 61 1.89 0.27 -12.74
N GLY A 62 2.68 -0.77 -13.06
CA GLY A 62 2.20 -2.05 -13.53
C GLY A 62 2.37 -3.10 -12.43
N LEU A 63 1.31 -3.85 -12.13
CA LEU A 63 1.36 -4.95 -11.16
C LEU A 63 0.83 -6.23 -11.78
N GLU A 64 1.40 -7.37 -11.39
CA GLU A 64 0.88 -8.70 -11.72
C GLU A 64 1.12 -9.59 -10.50
N ASP A 65 0.03 -10.06 -9.88
CA ASP A 65 0.11 -10.98 -8.75
C ASP A 65 -1.18 -11.82 -8.62
N GLN A 66 -1.11 -12.87 -7.80
CA GLN A 66 -2.23 -13.71 -7.45
C GLN A 66 -2.66 -13.51 -5.99
N TRP A 67 -3.90 -13.08 -5.81
CA TRP A 67 -4.52 -12.97 -4.49
C TRP A 67 -4.55 -14.32 -3.76
N LYS A 68 -4.06 -14.34 -2.52
CA LYS A 68 -4.15 -15.51 -1.64
C LYS A 68 -5.61 -15.80 -1.26
N GLN A 69 -5.90 -17.06 -0.91
CA GLN A 69 -7.28 -17.53 -0.69
C GLN A 69 -8.06 -16.77 0.39
N LEU A 70 -7.39 -16.33 1.46
CA LEU A 70 -8.03 -15.70 2.60
C LEU A 70 -8.66 -14.34 2.24
N ILE A 71 -7.91 -13.47 1.56
CA ILE A 71 -8.36 -12.10 1.27
C ILE A 71 -9.55 -12.09 0.30
N ARG A 72 -9.62 -13.09 -0.60
CA ARG A 72 -10.75 -13.32 -1.51
C ARG A 72 -12.06 -13.59 -0.77
N ARG A 73 -12.01 -14.08 0.48
CA ARG A 73 -13.19 -14.36 1.30
C ARG A 73 -13.55 -13.19 2.23
N ILE A 74 -12.54 -12.56 2.84
CA ILE A 74 -12.78 -11.48 3.82
C ILE A 74 -13.17 -10.18 3.11
N GLN A 75 -12.54 -9.86 1.97
CA GLN A 75 -12.75 -8.60 1.28
C GLN A 75 -12.96 -8.81 -0.23
N PRO A 76 -14.00 -9.56 -0.65
CA PRO A 76 -14.18 -9.95 -2.05
C PRO A 76 -14.37 -8.76 -2.99
N LEU A 77 -15.09 -7.72 -2.57
CA LEU A 77 -15.34 -6.52 -3.40
C LEU A 77 -14.13 -5.59 -3.53
N VAL A 78 -13.26 -5.58 -2.53
CA VAL A 78 -12.00 -4.82 -2.60
C VAL A 78 -11.01 -5.60 -3.45
N THR A 79 -10.84 -6.88 -3.15
CA THR A 79 -9.90 -7.77 -3.87
C THR A 79 -10.29 -7.89 -5.34
N ASP A 80 -11.58 -8.11 -5.62
CA ASP A 80 -12.15 -8.26 -6.95
C ASP A 80 -11.31 -9.20 -7.85
N PHE A 81 -10.99 -10.37 -7.27
CA PHE A 81 -9.89 -11.22 -7.71
C PHE A 81 -10.10 -11.84 -9.10
N THR A 82 -11.32 -11.83 -9.64
CA THR A 82 -11.58 -12.30 -11.00
C THR A 82 -11.14 -11.27 -12.05
N TYR A 83 -11.01 -10.01 -11.67
CA TYR A 83 -10.60 -8.93 -12.58
C TYR A 83 -9.24 -8.33 -12.21
N ARG A 84 -8.94 -8.16 -10.93
CA ARG A 84 -7.72 -7.49 -10.45
C ARG A 84 -6.55 -8.47 -10.30
N VAL A 85 -6.07 -9.04 -11.42
CA VAL A 85 -4.88 -9.93 -11.41
C VAL A 85 -3.66 -9.19 -11.96
N LYS A 86 -3.80 -8.61 -13.16
CA LYS A 86 -2.85 -7.68 -13.73
C LYS A 86 -3.42 -6.28 -13.65
N SER A 87 -2.59 -5.27 -13.44
CA SER A 87 -3.01 -3.87 -13.47
C SER A 87 -2.01 -2.98 -14.20
N GLN A 88 -2.54 -1.97 -14.87
CA GLN A 88 -1.85 -0.78 -15.32
C GLN A 88 -2.56 0.41 -14.70
N GLU A 89 -1.86 1.15 -13.85
CA GLU A 89 -2.43 2.18 -13.01
C GLU A 89 -1.71 3.49 -13.21
N ARG A 90 -2.45 4.58 -13.15
CA ARG A 90 -1.93 5.93 -13.29
C ARG A 90 -2.56 6.85 -12.26
N LEU A 91 -1.70 7.55 -11.54
CA LEU A 91 -2.06 8.60 -10.61
C LEU A 91 -1.56 9.95 -11.14
N LEU A 92 -2.44 10.94 -11.14
CA LEU A 92 -2.12 12.34 -11.36
C LEU A 92 -2.23 13.06 -9.99
N PRO A 93 -1.11 13.31 -9.28
CA PRO A 93 -1.15 13.78 -7.90
C PRO A 93 -1.87 15.10 -7.73
N LYS A 94 -1.58 16.08 -8.59
CA LYS A 94 -2.14 17.45 -8.52
C LYS A 94 -3.64 17.47 -8.77
N GLU A 95 -4.10 16.72 -9.77
CA GLU A 95 -5.51 16.60 -10.14
C GLU A 95 -6.28 15.64 -9.21
N ARG A 96 -5.55 14.87 -8.38
CA ARG A 96 -6.09 13.79 -7.54
C ARG A 96 -6.90 12.78 -8.34
N VAL A 97 -6.43 12.49 -9.56
CA VAL A 97 -7.07 11.53 -10.47
C VAL A 97 -6.32 10.21 -10.43
N TYR A 98 -7.05 9.14 -10.15
CA TYR A 98 -6.58 7.77 -10.25
C TYR A 98 -7.33 7.03 -11.35
N THR A 99 -6.59 6.40 -12.24
CA THR A 99 -7.15 5.53 -13.28
C THR A 99 -6.45 4.19 -13.26
N SER A 100 -7.20 3.12 -13.48
CA SER A 100 -6.60 1.79 -13.62
C SER A 100 -7.32 0.97 -14.66
N HIS A 101 -6.53 0.12 -15.30
CA HIS A 101 -6.99 -0.95 -16.17
C HIS A 101 -6.52 -2.27 -15.58
N TYR A 102 -7.46 -3.18 -15.34
CA TYR A 102 -7.19 -4.51 -14.82
C TYR A 102 -7.57 -5.58 -15.82
N GLU A 103 -6.81 -6.66 -15.81
CA GLU A 103 -7.09 -7.87 -16.59
C GLU A 103 -7.06 -9.09 -15.67
N GLY A 104 -8.04 -9.97 -15.82
CA GLY A 104 -8.15 -11.22 -15.10
C GLY A 104 -9.10 -12.22 -15.77
N PRO A 105 -9.33 -13.40 -15.17
CA PRO A 105 -10.21 -14.44 -15.75
C PRO A 105 -11.66 -14.00 -16.01
N GLY A 106 -12.15 -12.97 -15.31
CA GLY A 106 -13.46 -12.37 -15.54
C GLY A 106 -13.52 -11.39 -16.71
N GLY A 107 -12.37 -11.08 -17.32
CA GLY A 107 -12.22 -10.09 -18.38
C GLY A 107 -11.51 -8.83 -17.89
N THR A 108 -11.99 -7.66 -18.31
CA THR A 108 -11.36 -6.37 -17.99
C THR A 108 -12.17 -5.56 -17.00
N LYS A 109 -11.46 -4.83 -16.13
CA LYS A 109 -12.05 -3.79 -15.27
C LYS A 109 -11.32 -2.48 -15.51
N THR A 110 -12.05 -1.41 -15.80
CA THR A 110 -11.47 -0.06 -15.90
C THR A 110 -12.06 0.83 -14.83
N VAL A 111 -11.23 1.67 -14.22
CA VAL A 111 -11.61 2.57 -13.13
C VAL A 111 -11.16 3.99 -13.46
N PHE A 112 -12.04 4.94 -13.17
CA PHE A 112 -11.72 6.36 -13.10
C PHE A 112 -12.20 6.91 -11.76
N ARG A 113 -11.30 7.52 -11.00
CA ARG A 113 -11.58 8.17 -9.71
C ARG A 113 -10.98 9.57 -9.73
N SER A 114 -11.80 10.59 -9.44
CA SER A 114 -11.39 11.95 -9.10
C SER A 114 -12.10 12.34 -7.79
N PRO A 115 -11.75 13.43 -7.08
CA PRO A 115 -12.37 13.78 -5.80
C PRO A 115 -13.91 13.74 -5.80
N GLU A 116 -14.52 14.16 -6.90
CA GLU A 116 -15.97 14.30 -7.06
C GLU A 116 -16.65 13.06 -7.66
N LYS A 117 -15.89 12.12 -8.24
CA LYS A 117 -16.47 11.10 -9.11
C LYS A 117 -15.75 9.76 -9.08
N ILE A 118 -16.55 8.70 -9.15
CA ILE A 118 -16.11 7.34 -9.44
C ILE A 118 -16.88 6.79 -10.63
N ARG A 119 -16.17 6.13 -11.53
CA ARG A 119 -16.75 5.31 -12.60
C ARG A 119 -15.97 4.00 -12.70
N VAL A 120 -16.72 2.91 -12.83
CA VAL A 120 -16.18 1.56 -12.94
C VAL A 120 -16.84 0.89 -14.12
N TRP A 121 -16.05 0.27 -14.99
CA TRP A 121 -16.53 -0.54 -16.09
C TRP A 121 -16.01 -1.96 -15.96
N TYR A 122 -16.88 -2.94 -16.12
CA TYR A 122 -16.51 -4.34 -16.30
C TYR A 122 -16.83 -4.72 -17.73
N ASN A 123 -15.84 -5.22 -18.48
CA ASN A 123 -16.02 -5.62 -19.87
C ASN A 123 -16.71 -4.52 -20.71
N SER A 124 -16.27 -3.27 -20.53
CA SER A 124 -16.84 -2.05 -21.14
C SER A 124 -18.26 -1.68 -20.72
N VAL A 125 -18.89 -2.42 -19.81
CA VAL A 125 -20.21 -2.10 -19.23
C VAL A 125 -20.03 -1.33 -17.94
N GLN A 126 -20.57 -0.12 -17.87
CA GLN A 126 -20.48 0.70 -16.66
C GLN A 126 -21.31 0.07 -15.53
N SER A 127 -20.69 -0.07 -14.35
CA SER A 127 -21.39 -0.47 -13.14
C SER A 127 -21.97 0.76 -12.42
N ASN A 128 -23.20 0.63 -11.96
CA ASN A 128 -23.86 1.58 -11.07
C ASN A 128 -24.14 0.96 -9.68
N ASP A 129 -23.57 -0.22 -9.38
CA ASP A 129 -23.72 -0.87 -8.09
C ASP A 129 -23.01 -0.04 -7.00
N PRO A 130 -23.74 0.47 -5.98
CA PRO A 130 -23.16 1.31 -4.93
C PRO A 130 -22.02 0.63 -4.15
N ALA A 131 -22.09 -0.69 -3.96
CA ALA A 131 -21.07 -1.43 -3.23
C ALA A 131 -19.76 -1.52 -4.02
N VAL A 132 -19.86 -1.78 -5.33
CA VAL A 132 -18.71 -1.75 -6.26
C VAL A 132 -18.09 -0.37 -6.32
N LEU A 133 -18.91 0.68 -6.46
CA LEU A 133 -18.42 2.06 -6.55
C LEU A 133 -17.72 2.48 -5.26
N SER A 134 -18.28 2.12 -4.10
CA SER A 134 -17.70 2.46 -2.80
C SER A 134 -16.40 1.68 -2.53
N SER A 135 -16.37 0.36 -2.78
CA SER A 135 -15.16 -0.45 -2.60
C SER A 135 -14.03 -0.04 -3.53
N THR A 136 -14.38 0.33 -4.77
CA THR A 136 -13.40 0.78 -5.76
C THR A 136 -12.90 2.19 -5.44
N SER A 137 -13.76 3.08 -4.92
CA SER A 137 -13.32 4.39 -4.42
C SER A 137 -12.32 4.26 -3.29
N LEU A 138 -12.65 3.43 -2.27
CA LEU A 138 -11.73 3.12 -1.17
C LEU A 138 -10.39 2.60 -1.67
N THR A 139 -10.42 1.69 -2.66
CA THR A 139 -9.20 1.12 -3.25
C THR A 139 -8.38 2.21 -3.95
N GLY A 140 -8.99 3.04 -4.79
CA GLY A 140 -8.28 4.12 -5.49
C GLY A 140 -7.67 5.14 -4.52
N ASP A 141 -8.42 5.51 -3.49
CA ASP A 141 -7.96 6.44 -2.45
C ASP A 141 -6.81 5.83 -1.62
N SER A 142 -6.86 4.51 -1.38
CA SER A 142 -5.75 3.79 -0.73
C SER A 142 -4.50 3.75 -1.61
N PHE A 143 -4.63 3.53 -2.92
CA PHE A 143 -3.49 3.56 -3.84
C PHE A 143 -2.86 4.95 -3.96
N HIS A 144 -3.65 6.02 -3.85
CA HIS A 144 -3.09 7.37 -3.72
C HIS A 144 -2.14 7.47 -2.52
N LEU A 145 -2.56 6.95 -1.35
CA LEU A 145 -1.71 6.93 -0.16
C LEU A 145 -0.51 5.97 -0.29
N PHE A 146 -0.70 4.78 -0.84
CA PHE A 146 0.37 3.78 -0.92
C PHE A 146 1.47 4.17 -1.91
N LEU A 147 1.13 4.86 -3.00
CA LEU A 147 2.08 5.27 -4.01
C LEU A 147 2.85 6.55 -3.63
N LEU A 148 2.20 7.48 -2.93
CA LEU A 148 2.81 8.76 -2.56
C LEU A 148 3.34 8.79 -1.12
N GLY A 149 2.92 7.85 -0.28
CA GLY A 149 3.29 7.80 1.13
C GLY A 149 2.96 9.13 1.84
N PRO A 150 3.92 9.73 2.55
CA PRO A 150 3.73 11.02 3.23
C PRO A 150 3.32 12.16 2.28
N LEU A 151 3.67 12.09 0.99
CA LEU A 151 3.36 13.16 0.04
C LEU A 151 1.86 13.31 -0.22
N ALA A 152 1.09 12.21 -0.11
CA ALA A 152 -0.38 12.26 -0.21
C ALA A 152 -1.03 13.06 0.93
N LEU A 153 -0.29 13.33 2.01
CA LEU A 153 -0.81 13.93 3.23
C LEU A 153 -0.39 15.40 3.42
N ALA A 154 0.19 16.03 2.39
CA ALA A 154 0.75 17.38 2.45
C ALA A 154 -0.23 18.43 3.03
N GLN A 155 -1.52 18.35 2.66
CA GLN A 155 -2.55 19.29 3.13
C GLN A 155 -2.83 19.20 4.64
N TRP A 156 -2.49 18.09 5.29
CA TRP A 156 -2.71 17.84 6.72
C TRP A 156 -1.44 18.00 7.54
N GLN A 157 -0.37 18.56 6.98
CA GLN A 157 0.94 18.69 7.64
C GLN A 157 0.86 19.33 9.04
N GLN A 158 -0.07 20.26 9.24
CA GLN A 158 -0.26 20.96 10.53
C GLN A 158 -1.21 20.22 11.50
N ASP A 159 -1.95 19.22 11.01
CA ASP A 159 -2.98 18.52 11.79
C ASP A 159 -2.45 17.28 12.50
N PHE A 160 -1.24 16.82 12.14
CA PHE A 160 -0.63 15.63 12.73
C PHE A 160 -0.39 15.79 14.23
N GLN A 161 -0.78 14.78 14.99
CA GLN A 161 -0.55 14.73 16.43
C GLN A 161 0.42 13.61 16.76
N ARG A 162 1.47 13.97 17.50
CA ARG A 162 2.39 12.97 18.03
C ARG A 162 1.77 12.34 19.28
N ILE A 163 1.68 11.01 19.26
CA ILE A 163 1.34 10.26 20.47
C ILE A 163 2.59 10.17 21.33
N SER A 164 2.43 10.26 22.65
CA SER A 164 3.52 10.08 23.60
C SER A 164 4.29 8.79 23.33
N ASP A 165 5.62 8.88 23.32
CA ASP A 165 6.49 7.73 23.15
C ASP A 165 6.32 6.77 24.34
N VAL A 166 5.91 5.52 24.08
CA VAL A 166 5.72 4.48 25.12
C VAL A 166 6.65 3.30 24.86
N LYS A 167 7.20 2.72 25.94
CA LYS A 167 7.88 1.42 25.92
C LYS A 167 6.92 0.34 26.38
N LEU A 168 6.61 -0.64 25.54
CA LEU A 168 5.85 -1.84 25.89
C LEU A 168 6.77 -3.07 25.88
N LYS A 169 6.94 -3.71 27.03
CA LYS A 169 7.73 -4.96 27.18
C LYS A 169 9.13 -4.90 26.55
N GLY A 170 9.81 -3.76 26.66
CA GLY A 170 11.14 -3.54 26.07
C GLY A 170 11.14 -3.11 24.59
N TYR A 171 10.00 -3.15 23.91
CA TYR A 171 9.82 -2.65 22.54
C TYR A 171 9.25 -1.23 22.56
N ARG A 172 9.79 -0.34 21.72
CA ARG A 172 9.30 1.04 21.60
C ARG A 172 8.18 1.09 20.57
N ILE A 173 7.10 1.79 20.90
CA ILE A 173 6.06 2.17 19.94
C ILE A 173 6.25 3.66 19.62
N LEU A 174 6.54 3.95 18.36
CA LEU A 174 6.56 5.31 17.82
C LEU A 174 5.19 5.55 17.16
N GLY A 175 4.40 6.48 17.68
CA GLY A 175 3.05 6.75 17.20
C GLY A 175 2.91 8.15 16.62
N SER A 176 2.51 8.24 15.35
CA SER A 176 1.89 9.43 14.76
C SER A 176 0.50 9.02 14.25
N ILE A 177 -0.55 9.76 14.64
CA ILE A 177 -1.83 9.76 13.92
C ILE A 177 -1.84 11.00 13.03
#